data_AF-A0A9D5BQQ0-F1
#
_entry.id   AF-A0A9D5BQQ0-F1
#
_cell.length_a   1.000
_cell.length_b   1.000
_cell.length_c   1.000
_cell.angle_alpha   90.00
_cell.angle_beta   90.00
_cell.angle_gamma   90.00
#
_symmetry.space_group_name_H-M   'P 1'
#
loop_
_entity.id
_entity.type
_entity.pdbx_description
1 polymer ?
#
loop_
_entity_poly.entity_id
_entity_poly.type
_entity_poly.pdbx_seq_one_letter_code
_entity_poly.pdbx_strand_id
1 'polypeptide(L)'
;MELASSNVSIPYSAAQILEMEEFSNSLETSISKRHVENFLEGIRFWTWFELMEALKQCQKLFHSNGYLAILDKIMDEFIERLASPCAITSPYTCSSNRSSFKFSCDTSSIISFSEATWWFEHLLFLKIDLLENVIRKMIYNDFDHYVVSKFLFYYLNLSCDSASQDVKIETMKVVINLLSLLDNGSISCKDLFNLNRVTISLKIGKFCRNNIERLIGPILDQVTIDYLLLPSPIGKEHAYDVEFVLRVMKIFLLGGGSFELNLNRVKRVVRMMDLFLVEVAPDPHLQPCEFEELVMVLPDSVRETHDQLYLAMDMYLKE
;
A
#
# COMPACT_ATOMS: atom_id res chain seq x y z
N MET A 1 34.59 8.71 -22.73
CA MET A 1 34.01 8.64 -21.38
C MET A 1 33.64 7.19 -21.17
N GLU A 2 34.30 6.48 -20.25
CA GLU A 2 33.93 5.09 -19.95
C GLU A 2 32.52 5.08 -19.34
N LEU A 3 31.61 4.34 -19.98
CA LEU A 3 30.24 4.15 -19.50
C LEU A 3 30.30 3.17 -18.31
N ALA A 4 30.05 3.70 -17.12
CA ALA A 4 29.84 2.92 -15.90
C ALA A 4 28.37 3.01 -15.51
N SER A 5 27.87 2.04 -14.73
CA SER A 5 26.50 2.02 -14.17
C SER A 5 26.13 3.34 -13.46
N SER A 6 27.11 3.99 -12.84
CA SER A 6 26.97 5.29 -12.17
C SER A 6 26.73 6.48 -13.10
N ASN A 7 27.05 6.34 -14.40
CA ASN A 7 27.06 7.43 -15.36
C ASN A 7 26.24 7.13 -16.62
N VAL A 8 25.35 6.13 -16.65
CA VAL A 8 24.61 5.74 -17.87
C VAL A 8 23.55 6.77 -18.28
N SER A 9 22.90 7.37 -17.29
CA SER A 9 21.69 8.17 -17.50
C SER A 9 21.98 9.55 -18.11
N ILE A 10 23.12 10.16 -17.76
CA ILE A 10 23.51 11.51 -18.17
C ILE A 10 23.96 11.56 -19.65
N PRO A 11 24.88 10.69 -20.14
CA PRO A 11 25.29 10.64 -21.54
C PRO A 11 24.15 10.27 -22.48
N TYR A 12 23.22 9.40 -22.06
CA TYR A 12 22.06 9.06 -22.89
C TYR A 12 21.06 10.22 -22.99
N SER A 13 20.72 10.83 -21.85
CA SER A 13 19.82 11.98 -21.84
C SER A 13 20.41 13.16 -22.61
N ALA A 14 21.74 13.37 -22.52
CA ALA A 14 22.45 14.34 -23.34
C ALA A 14 22.42 13.98 -24.83
N ALA A 15 22.70 12.72 -25.20
CA ALA A 15 22.64 12.27 -26.59
C ALA A 15 21.26 12.46 -27.22
N GLN A 16 20.19 12.34 -26.42
CA GLN A 16 18.82 12.46 -26.89
C GLN A 16 18.25 13.88 -26.87
N ILE A 17 18.64 14.72 -25.90
CA ILE A 17 18.31 16.16 -25.90
C ILE A 17 19.02 16.87 -27.07
N LEU A 18 20.24 16.46 -27.41
CA LEU A 18 20.99 16.96 -28.57
C LEU A 18 20.46 16.46 -29.92
N GLU A 19 19.52 15.51 -29.93
CA GLU A 19 18.80 15.05 -31.14
C GLU A 19 17.52 15.84 -31.44
N MET A 20 17.26 16.96 -30.74
CA MET A 20 16.05 17.79 -30.95
C MET A 20 16.31 19.18 -31.57
N GLU A 21 17.55 19.55 -31.84
CA GLU A 21 17.86 20.64 -32.77
C GLU A 21 18.63 20.04 -33.96
N GLU A 22 17.88 19.57 -34.96
CA GLU A 22 18.39 19.34 -36.31
C GLU A 22 19.15 20.59 -36.73
N PHE A 23 20.49 20.61 -36.67
CA PHE A 23 21.42 21.39 -37.50
C PHE A 23 22.82 21.32 -36.88
N SER A 24 23.42 20.13 -36.78
CA SER A 24 24.83 19.84 -37.14
C SER A 24 25.36 18.55 -36.50
N ASN A 25 25.97 17.70 -37.35
CA ASN A 25 26.85 16.55 -37.06
C ASN A 25 26.21 15.22 -36.58
N SER A 26 25.78 14.42 -37.56
CA SER A 26 24.98 13.18 -37.47
C SER A 26 25.73 11.87 -37.22
N LEU A 27 27.00 11.87 -36.79
CA LEU A 27 27.77 10.63 -36.55
C LEU A 27 28.04 10.36 -35.06
N GLU A 28 28.36 11.38 -34.26
CA GLU A 28 28.68 11.19 -32.83
C GLU A 28 27.44 10.89 -31.97
N THR A 29 26.30 11.47 -32.31
CA THR A 29 25.00 11.24 -31.64
C THR A 29 24.48 9.82 -31.85
N SER A 30 24.54 9.32 -33.08
CA SER A 30 24.15 7.96 -33.44
C SER A 30 25.12 6.90 -32.88
N ILE A 31 26.42 7.23 -32.72
CA ILE A 31 27.39 6.41 -32.01
C ILE A 31 27.12 6.37 -30.50
N SER A 32 26.77 7.50 -29.88
CA SER A 32 26.46 7.55 -28.44
C SER A 32 25.20 6.75 -28.09
N LYS A 33 24.14 6.86 -28.90
CA LYS A 33 22.91 6.06 -28.73
C LYS A 33 23.17 4.56 -28.87
N ARG A 34 23.93 4.15 -29.90
CA ARG A 34 24.31 2.75 -30.13
C ARG A 34 25.20 2.21 -29.01
N HIS A 35 26.11 3.02 -28.47
CA HIS A 35 26.93 2.61 -27.32
C HIS A 35 26.10 2.41 -26.04
N VAL A 36 25.09 3.26 -25.80
CA VAL A 36 24.19 3.06 -24.67
C VAL A 36 23.30 1.83 -24.92
N GLU A 37 22.76 1.62 -26.11
CA GLU A 37 21.98 0.42 -26.43
C GLU A 37 22.79 -0.87 -26.25
N ASN A 38 24.04 -0.91 -26.73
CA ASN A 38 24.96 -2.03 -26.51
C ASN A 38 25.32 -2.22 -25.03
N PHE A 39 25.45 -1.12 -24.27
CA PHE A 39 25.68 -1.19 -22.82
C PHE A 39 24.47 -1.74 -22.07
N LEU A 40 23.26 -1.41 -22.52
CA LEU A 40 22.01 -1.92 -21.96
C LEU A 40 21.76 -3.40 -22.31
N GLU A 41 22.31 -3.93 -23.42
CA GLU A 41 22.30 -5.38 -23.68
C GLU A 41 23.04 -6.18 -22.59
N GLY A 42 24.01 -5.55 -21.93
CA GLY A 42 24.77 -6.13 -20.82
C GLY A 42 24.10 -6.05 -19.43
N ILE A 43 22.89 -5.47 -19.32
CA ILE A 43 22.17 -5.26 -18.03
C ILE A 43 22.04 -6.55 -17.21
N ARG A 44 21.81 -7.69 -17.88
CA ARG A 44 21.68 -9.02 -17.25
C ARG A 44 22.88 -9.40 -16.39
N PHE A 45 24.06 -8.86 -16.70
CA PHE A 45 25.30 -9.15 -16.00
C PHE A 45 25.67 -8.12 -14.92
N TRP A 46 24.89 -7.04 -14.78
CA TRP A 46 25.14 -6.05 -13.73
C TRP A 46 24.96 -6.69 -12.36
N THR A 47 25.64 -6.18 -11.35
CA THR A 47 25.42 -6.52 -9.95
C THR A 47 24.16 -5.84 -9.41
N TRP A 48 23.65 -6.31 -8.27
CA TRP A 48 22.54 -5.64 -7.57
C TRP A 48 22.83 -4.16 -7.31
N PHE A 49 24.04 -3.83 -6.85
CA PHE A 49 24.41 -2.44 -6.55
C PHE A 49 24.42 -1.55 -7.81
N GLU A 50 24.88 -2.08 -8.94
CA GLU A 50 24.91 -1.35 -10.21
C GLU A 50 23.49 -1.05 -10.73
N LEU A 51 22.56 -2.00 -10.62
CA LEU A 51 21.13 -1.76 -10.93
C LEU A 51 20.54 -0.66 -10.04
N MET A 52 20.87 -0.68 -8.75
CA MET A 52 20.36 0.27 -7.77
C MET A 52 20.89 1.67 -7.99
N GLU A 53 22.18 1.79 -8.31
CA GLU A 53 22.78 3.07 -8.67
C GLU A 53 22.21 3.60 -9.99
N ALA A 54 22.00 2.73 -10.98
CA ALA A 54 21.35 3.13 -12.23
C ALA A 54 19.92 3.62 -11.98
N LEU A 55 19.13 2.95 -11.15
CA LEU A 55 17.81 3.41 -10.73
C LEU A 55 17.86 4.76 -9.98
N LYS A 56 18.83 4.98 -9.08
CA LYS A 56 19.05 6.28 -8.42
C LYS A 56 19.29 7.40 -9.41
N GLN A 57 20.16 7.16 -10.39
CA GLN A 57 20.42 8.12 -11.45
C GLN A 57 19.20 8.28 -12.37
N CYS A 58 18.37 7.23 -12.45
CA CYS A 58 17.08 7.28 -13.14
C CYS A 58 16.04 8.18 -12.46
N GLN A 59 16.30 8.71 -11.26
CA GLN A 59 15.37 9.60 -10.56
C GLN A 59 15.65 11.08 -10.75
N LYS A 60 16.74 11.42 -11.43
CA LYS A 60 17.15 12.82 -11.66
C LYS A 60 16.63 13.37 -12.99
N LEU A 61 16.23 12.50 -13.93
CA LEU A 61 15.96 12.87 -15.33
C LEU A 61 14.53 12.54 -15.78
N PHE A 62 13.59 12.41 -14.84
CA PHE A 62 12.18 12.01 -15.04
C PHE A 62 11.37 12.80 -16.10
N HIS A 63 11.90 13.89 -16.65
CA HIS A 63 11.17 14.80 -17.54
C HIS A 63 11.46 14.62 -19.04
N SER A 64 12.28 13.63 -19.45
CA SER A 64 12.62 13.39 -20.87
C SER A 64 11.89 12.16 -21.44
N ASN A 65 11.12 12.30 -22.52
CA ASN A 65 10.30 11.22 -23.10
C ASN A 65 11.09 9.98 -23.54
N GLY A 66 12.35 10.14 -23.93
CA GLY A 66 13.20 9.03 -24.38
C GLY A 66 13.80 8.19 -23.24
N TYR A 67 13.81 8.74 -22.04
CA TYR A 67 14.32 8.10 -20.84
C TYR A 67 13.45 6.94 -20.35
N LEU A 68 12.14 6.99 -20.64
CA LEU A 68 11.17 6.00 -20.20
C LEU A 68 11.52 4.59 -20.71
N ALA A 69 12.07 4.47 -21.92
CA ALA A 69 12.45 3.16 -22.49
C ALA A 69 13.67 2.53 -21.79
N ILE A 70 14.63 3.34 -21.33
CA ILE A 70 15.77 2.85 -20.54
C ILE A 70 15.30 2.45 -19.15
N LEU A 71 14.53 3.32 -18.51
CA LEU A 71 13.99 3.06 -17.20
C LEU A 71 13.20 1.74 -17.19
N ASP A 72 12.38 1.51 -18.23
CA ASP A 72 11.62 0.27 -18.36
C ASP A 72 12.53 -0.96 -18.47
N LYS A 73 13.59 -0.93 -19.29
CA LYS A 73 14.56 -2.03 -19.37
C LYS A 73 15.30 -2.31 -18.05
N ILE A 74 15.70 -1.25 -17.34
CA ILE A 74 16.37 -1.39 -16.04
C ILE A 74 15.38 -1.95 -15.01
N MET A 75 14.13 -1.48 -15.03
CA MET A 75 13.07 -1.99 -14.17
C MET A 75 12.74 -3.44 -14.48
N ASP A 76 12.68 -3.86 -15.74
CA ASP A 76 12.44 -5.25 -16.14
C ASP A 76 13.48 -6.18 -15.49
N GLU A 77 14.77 -5.89 -15.65
CA GLU A 77 15.83 -6.69 -15.02
C GLU A 77 15.76 -6.64 -13.49
N PHE A 78 15.51 -5.46 -12.93
CA PHE A 78 15.41 -5.27 -11.49
C PHE A 78 14.28 -6.12 -10.89
N ILE A 79 13.13 -6.14 -11.54
CA ILE A 79 11.95 -6.90 -11.12
C ILE A 79 12.17 -8.40 -11.33
N GLU A 80 12.75 -8.82 -12.46
CA GLU A 80 13.12 -10.22 -12.71
C GLU A 80 14.07 -10.75 -11.62
N ARG A 81 15.03 -9.92 -11.20
CA ARG A 81 15.98 -10.28 -10.14
C ARG A 81 15.37 -10.29 -8.74
N LEU A 82 14.41 -9.42 -8.47
CA LEU A 82 13.63 -9.46 -7.23
C LEU A 82 12.74 -10.72 -7.16
N ALA A 83 12.20 -11.16 -8.31
CA ALA A 83 11.31 -12.32 -8.41
C ALA A 83 12.06 -13.65 -8.32
N SER A 84 13.31 -13.69 -8.77
CA SER A 84 14.13 -14.90 -8.77
C SER A 84 14.56 -15.28 -7.33
N PRO A 85 14.13 -16.42 -6.78
CA PRO A 85 14.43 -16.81 -5.40
C PRO A 85 15.89 -17.22 -5.13
N CYS A 86 16.85 -16.95 -6.02
CA CYS A 86 18.18 -17.57 -5.95
C CYS A 86 19.38 -16.61 -5.91
N ALA A 87 20.28 -16.94 -4.97
CA ALA A 87 21.72 -16.66 -4.94
C ALA A 87 22.23 -15.26 -4.54
N ILE A 88 21.43 -14.46 -3.85
CA ILE A 88 22.01 -13.46 -2.93
C ILE A 88 21.95 -14.09 -1.54
N THR A 89 22.99 -14.87 -1.23
CA THR A 89 23.64 -14.68 0.08
C THR A 89 23.56 -13.19 0.36
N SER A 90 22.74 -12.80 1.35
CA SER A 90 22.71 -11.45 1.90
C SER A 90 24.10 -10.84 1.75
N PRO A 91 24.25 -9.60 1.23
CA PRO A 91 25.57 -9.02 0.99
C PRO A 91 26.45 -8.94 2.26
N TYR A 92 25.90 -9.33 3.42
CA TYR A 92 26.57 -9.49 4.70
C TYR A 92 27.11 -10.89 5.03
N THR A 93 26.95 -11.94 4.22
CA THR A 93 27.55 -13.25 4.57
C THR A 93 29.01 -13.35 4.12
N CYS A 94 29.85 -12.48 4.69
CA CYS A 94 31.22 -12.85 4.99
C CYS A 94 31.23 -13.44 6.41
N SER A 95 31.40 -14.76 6.47
CA SER A 95 31.89 -15.55 7.62
C SER A 95 31.61 -15.00 9.03
N SER A 96 30.61 -15.58 9.70
CA SER A 96 30.80 -16.02 11.08
C SER A 96 29.77 -17.07 11.45
N ASN A 97 30.25 -18.29 11.64
CA ASN A 97 29.65 -19.26 12.55
C ASN A 97 29.19 -18.53 13.81
N ARG A 98 27.89 -18.45 14.11
CA ARG A 98 27.39 -18.54 15.48
C ARG A 98 25.99 -19.14 15.53
N SER A 99 26.01 -20.42 15.90
CA SER A 99 25.05 -21.14 16.72
C SER A 99 24.07 -20.28 17.52
N SER A 100 22.79 -20.57 17.35
CA SER A 100 21.77 -20.70 18.39
C SER A 100 22.16 -20.18 19.79
N PHE A 101 21.84 -18.92 20.11
CA PHE A 101 21.59 -18.50 21.48
C PHE A 101 20.44 -17.50 21.55
N LYS A 102 19.37 -17.98 22.20
CA LYS A 102 18.21 -17.24 22.67
C LYS A 102 18.69 -16.34 23.82
N PHE A 103 18.58 -15.01 23.69
CA PHE A 103 18.58 -14.11 24.84
C PHE A 103 17.51 -13.04 24.67
N SER A 104 16.61 -13.02 25.65
CA SER A 104 15.60 -12.01 25.89
C SER A 104 16.24 -10.83 26.60
N CYS A 105 15.94 -9.60 26.18
CA CYS A 105 15.82 -8.36 26.98
C CYS A 105 15.37 -7.21 26.09
N ASP A 106 14.66 -6.26 26.70
CA ASP A 106 13.68 -5.36 26.11
C ASP A 106 14.23 -4.16 25.30
N THR A 107 13.32 -3.59 24.49
CA THR A 107 13.40 -2.27 23.81
C THR A 107 14.12 -2.23 22.46
N SER A 108 13.59 -2.94 21.46
CA SER A 108 13.49 -2.49 20.07
C SER A 108 13.00 -3.66 19.21
N SER A 109 11.73 -3.64 18.82
CA SER A 109 11.18 -4.58 17.83
C SER A 109 11.64 -4.18 16.43
N ILE A 110 12.95 -4.18 16.18
CA ILE A 110 13.51 -4.04 14.84
C ILE A 110 13.36 -5.40 14.16
N ILE A 111 12.20 -5.56 13.51
CA ILE A 111 11.94 -6.34 12.30
C ILE A 111 12.90 -7.51 12.11
N SER A 112 12.46 -8.71 12.51
CA SER A 112 13.08 -9.95 12.03
C SER A 112 12.83 -10.07 10.53
N PHE A 113 13.82 -9.71 9.71
CA PHE A 113 13.72 -9.85 8.25
C PHE A 113 13.64 -11.33 7.87
N SER A 114 12.56 -11.72 7.21
CA SER A 114 12.45 -13.02 6.53
C SER A 114 13.17 -12.96 5.19
N GLU A 115 13.41 -14.13 4.57
CA GLU A 115 13.91 -14.25 3.19
C GLU A 115 13.08 -13.46 2.17
N ALA A 116 11.83 -13.09 2.46
CA ALA A 116 10.98 -12.31 1.55
C ALA A 116 11.17 -10.79 1.66
N THR A 117 11.87 -10.30 2.68
CA THR A 117 11.93 -8.85 3.03
C THR A 117 13.33 -8.24 2.93
N TRP A 118 14.33 -8.99 2.45
CA TRP A 118 15.74 -8.59 2.40
C TRP A 118 16.00 -7.29 1.60
N TRP A 119 15.13 -6.96 0.64
CA TRP A 119 15.30 -5.83 -0.26
C TRP A 119 14.61 -4.54 0.23
N PHE A 120 13.86 -4.58 1.32
CA PHE A 120 13.03 -3.44 1.78
C PHE A 120 13.88 -2.19 2.06
N GLU A 121 14.94 -2.33 2.86
CA GLU A 121 15.86 -1.24 3.19
C GLU A 121 16.57 -0.68 1.95
N HIS A 122 16.87 -1.56 1.01
CA HIS A 122 17.59 -1.19 -0.20
C HIS A 122 16.75 -0.27 -1.08
N LEU A 123 15.41 -0.33 -1.02
CA LEU A 123 14.50 0.47 -1.85
C LEU A 123 13.99 1.75 -1.19
N LEU A 124 14.48 2.13 -0.02
CA LEU A 124 14.05 3.37 0.64
C LEU A 124 14.52 4.65 -0.08
N PHE A 125 15.48 4.57 -1.01
CA PHE A 125 15.90 5.71 -1.82
C PHE A 125 14.91 6.07 -2.95
N LEU A 126 13.90 5.22 -3.20
CA LEU A 126 12.90 5.47 -4.23
C LEU A 126 12.06 6.69 -3.84
N LYS A 127 11.99 7.69 -4.73
CA LYS A 127 11.02 8.78 -4.68
C LYS A 127 9.65 8.26 -5.11
N ILE A 128 8.62 9.04 -4.81
CA ILE A 128 7.24 8.62 -4.98
C ILE A 128 6.87 8.22 -6.42
N ASP A 129 7.38 8.94 -7.42
CA ASP A 129 7.13 8.64 -8.84
C ASP A 129 7.74 7.30 -9.26
N LEU A 130 8.98 7.03 -8.83
CA LEU A 130 9.64 5.76 -9.13
C LEU A 130 9.03 4.60 -8.33
N LEU A 131 8.63 4.86 -7.08
CA LEU A 131 7.93 3.88 -6.26
C LEU A 131 6.65 3.40 -6.96
N GLU A 132 5.84 4.32 -7.48
CA GLU A 132 4.62 3.97 -8.21
C GLU A 132 4.93 3.06 -9.40
N ASN A 133 5.94 3.40 -10.21
CA ASN A 133 6.35 2.60 -11.36
C ASN A 133 6.85 1.20 -10.96
N VAL A 134 7.72 1.12 -9.96
CA VAL A 134 8.26 -0.15 -9.45
C VAL A 134 7.12 -1.05 -8.95
N ILE A 135 6.22 -0.53 -8.13
CA ILE A 135 5.12 -1.32 -7.55
C ILE A 135 4.14 -1.79 -8.62
N ARG A 136 3.78 -0.92 -9.59
CA ARG A 136 2.95 -1.32 -10.73
C ARG A 136 3.61 -2.44 -11.54
N LYS A 137 4.93 -2.38 -11.73
CA LYS A 137 5.68 -3.41 -12.45
C LYS A 137 5.78 -4.71 -11.64
N MET A 138 5.90 -4.64 -10.31
CA MET A 138 5.83 -5.82 -9.44
C MET A 138 4.47 -6.51 -9.56
N ILE A 139 3.37 -5.75 -9.51
CA ILE A 139 2.01 -6.28 -9.69
C ILE A 139 1.83 -6.90 -11.07
N TYR A 140 2.36 -6.26 -12.13
CA TYR A 140 2.32 -6.81 -13.49
C TYR A 140 3.10 -8.13 -13.65
N ASN A 141 4.12 -8.36 -12.81
CA ASN A 141 4.93 -9.58 -12.80
C ASN A 141 4.50 -10.57 -11.71
N ASP A 142 3.23 -10.53 -11.28
CA ASP A 142 2.62 -11.47 -10.32
C ASP A 142 3.39 -11.62 -8.99
N PHE A 143 3.98 -10.53 -8.49
CA PHE A 143 4.58 -10.53 -7.16
C PHE A 143 3.54 -10.81 -6.09
N ASP A 144 3.95 -11.49 -5.01
CA ASP A 144 3.09 -11.72 -3.86
C ASP A 144 2.59 -10.38 -3.29
N HIS A 145 1.29 -10.13 -3.47
CA HIS A 145 0.62 -8.93 -3.01
C HIS A 145 0.76 -8.72 -1.49
N TYR A 146 0.90 -9.78 -0.70
CA TYR A 146 1.17 -9.66 0.74
C TYR A 146 2.55 -9.06 1.01
N VAL A 147 3.59 -9.48 0.26
CA VAL A 147 4.94 -8.91 0.41
C VAL A 147 4.95 -7.45 -0.09
N VAL A 148 4.28 -7.17 -1.20
CA VAL A 148 4.16 -5.81 -1.74
C VAL A 148 3.44 -4.89 -0.74
N SER A 149 2.34 -5.35 -0.12
CA SER A 149 1.63 -4.56 0.88
C SER A 149 2.52 -4.25 2.09
N LYS A 150 3.26 -5.25 2.59
CA LYS A 150 4.21 -5.06 3.69
C LYS A 150 5.32 -4.07 3.35
N PHE A 151 5.83 -4.10 2.13
CA PHE A 151 6.81 -3.11 1.67
C PHE A 151 6.20 -1.70 1.62
N LEU A 152 4.98 -1.54 1.12
CA LEU A 152 4.30 -0.24 1.06
C LEU A 152 4.08 0.36 2.45
N PHE A 153 3.66 -0.44 3.44
CA PHE A 153 3.55 0.02 4.82
C PHE A 153 4.91 0.34 5.45
N TYR A 154 5.93 -0.47 5.17
CA TYR A 154 7.31 -0.22 5.61
C TYR A 154 7.84 1.11 5.05
N TYR A 155 7.67 1.34 3.75
CA TYR A 155 8.04 2.57 3.06
C TYR A 155 7.27 3.78 3.62
N LEU A 156 5.95 3.66 3.82
CA LEU A 156 5.12 4.74 4.35
C LEU A 156 5.58 5.16 5.76
N ASN A 157 5.81 4.20 6.66
CA ASN A 157 6.23 4.48 8.02
C ASN A 157 7.55 5.25 8.05
N LEU A 158 8.58 4.77 7.34
CA LEU A 158 9.90 5.41 7.35
C LEU A 158 9.92 6.75 6.60
N SER A 159 9.19 6.85 5.50
CA SER A 159 9.09 8.11 4.74
C SER A 159 8.37 9.21 5.53
N CYS A 160 7.50 8.83 6.47
CA CYS A 160 6.72 9.76 7.26
C CYS A 160 7.34 10.14 8.62
N ASP A 161 8.44 9.53 9.06
CA ASP A 161 9.00 9.78 10.40
C ASP A 161 9.54 11.22 10.58
N SER A 162 10.10 11.83 9.52
CA SER A 162 10.71 13.18 9.59
C SER A 162 10.24 14.16 8.51
N ALA A 163 9.28 13.77 7.67
CA ALA A 163 8.81 14.58 6.55
C ALA A 163 7.85 15.72 6.97
N SER A 164 7.73 16.74 6.12
CA SER A 164 6.70 17.78 6.25
C SER A 164 5.29 17.19 6.02
N GLN A 165 4.24 17.86 6.51
CA GLN A 165 2.88 17.37 6.34
C GLN A 165 2.49 17.18 4.86
N ASP A 166 2.90 18.10 3.99
CA ASP A 166 2.57 18.03 2.56
C ASP A 166 3.15 16.77 1.89
N VAL A 167 4.41 16.45 2.19
CA VAL A 167 5.08 15.25 1.68
C VAL A 167 4.42 13.98 2.24
N LYS A 168 4.04 13.97 3.53
CA LYS A 168 3.30 12.82 4.11
C LYS A 168 1.98 12.59 3.39
N ILE A 169 1.22 13.65 3.14
CA ILE A 169 -0.08 13.58 2.44
C ILE A 169 0.11 13.05 1.01
N GLU A 170 1.10 13.56 0.28
CA GLU A 170 1.39 13.11 -1.09
C GLU A 170 1.81 11.64 -1.14
N THR A 171 2.76 11.24 -0.31
CA THR A 171 3.20 9.84 -0.21
C THR A 171 2.04 8.92 0.14
N MET A 172 1.20 9.31 1.09
CA MET A 172 0.07 8.50 1.53
C MET A 172 -1.00 8.35 0.44
N LYS A 173 -1.25 9.39 -0.37
CA LYS A 173 -2.16 9.31 -1.53
C LYS A 173 -1.70 8.25 -2.52
N VAL A 174 -0.42 8.26 -2.90
CA VAL A 174 0.15 7.29 -3.85
C VAL A 174 0.14 5.88 -3.26
N VAL A 175 0.56 5.71 -2.00
CA VAL A 175 0.52 4.40 -1.34
C VAL A 175 -0.90 3.83 -1.26
N ILE A 176 -1.91 4.64 -0.91
CA ILE A 176 -3.32 4.20 -0.88
C ILE A 176 -3.77 3.74 -2.27
N ASN A 177 -3.39 4.48 -3.33
CA ASN A 177 -3.73 4.10 -4.70
C ASN A 177 -3.05 2.77 -5.08
N LEU A 178 -1.79 2.56 -4.72
CA LEU A 178 -1.08 1.31 -4.97
C LEU A 178 -1.67 0.14 -4.19
N LEU A 179 -2.02 0.33 -2.92
CA LEU A 179 -2.70 -0.68 -2.11
C LEU A 179 -4.05 -1.09 -2.72
N SER A 180 -4.77 -0.16 -3.36
CA SER A 180 -6.04 -0.45 -4.04
C SER A 180 -5.93 -1.33 -5.28
N LEU A 181 -4.71 -1.58 -5.76
CA LEU A 181 -4.42 -2.51 -6.87
C LEU A 181 -4.13 -3.94 -6.39
N LEU A 182 -3.93 -4.14 -5.08
CA LEU A 182 -3.61 -5.43 -4.50
C LEU A 182 -4.88 -6.23 -4.16
N ASP A 183 -4.72 -7.54 -3.94
CA ASP A 183 -5.82 -8.37 -3.49
C ASP A 183 -6.30 -7.96 -2.08
N ASN A 184 -7.61 -7.96 -1.87
CA ASN A 184 -8.23 -7.55 -0.60
C ASN A 184 -7.70 -8.35 0.62
N GLY A 185 -7.28 -9.60 0.43
CA GLY A 185 -6.72 -10.46 1.50
C GLY A 185 -5.24 -10.24 1.79
N SER A 186 -4.55 -9.40 1.01
CA SER A 186 -3.10 -9.17 1.14
C SER A 186 -2.72 -8.18 2.24
N ILE A 187 -3.70 -7.46 2.79
CA ILE A 187 -3.49 -6.40 3.79
C ILE A 187 -4.16 -6.79 5.10
N SER A 188 -3.49 -6.57 6.22
CA SER A 188 -4.09 -6.86 7.53
C SER A 188 -5.16 -5.84 7.90
N CYS A 189 -6.19 -6.27 8.64
CA CYS A 189 -7.22 -5.38 9.19
C CYS A 189 -6.57 -4.24 9.99
N LYS A 190 -5.61 -4.58 10.86
CA LYS A 190 -4.89 -3.60 11.68
C LYS A 190 -4.24 -2.51 10.82
N ASP A 191 -3.56 -2.89 9.75
CA ASP A 191 -2.85 -1.95 8.89
C ASP A 191 -3.83 -1.01 8.17
N LEU A 192 -4.97 -1.52 7.67
CA LEU A 192 -6.01 -0.70 7.00
C LEU A 192 -6.72 0.27 7.96
N PHE A 193 -7.07 -0.17 9.16
CA PHE A 193 -7.72 0.70 10.14
C PHE A 193 -6.76 1.75 10.69
N ASN A 194 -5.47 1.41 10.89
CA ASN A 194 -4.45 2.40 11.23
C ASN A 194 -4.26 3.41 10.10
N LEU A 195 -4.21 2.96 8.85
CA LEU A 195 -4.15 3.83 7.67
C LEU A 195 -5.34 4.77 7.61
N ASN A 196 -6.56 4.28 7.89
CA ASN A 196 -7.77 5.10 7.95
C ASN A 196 -7.65 6.20 9.02
N ARG A 197 -7.24 5.83 10.24
CA ARG A 197 -7.05 6.78 11.36
C ARG A 197 -6.05 7.89 11.02
N VAL A 198 -4.93 7.54 10.40
CA VAL A 198 -3.93 8.52 9.95
C VAL A 198 -4.47 9.40 8.81
N THR A 199 -5.26 8.83 7.90
CA THR A 199 -5.87 9.57 6.78
C THR A 199 -6.86 10.63 7.28
N ILE A 200 -7.65 10.29 8.30
CA ILE A 200 -8.59 11.20 8.96
C ILE A 200 -7.83 12.30 9.71
N SER A 201 -6.80 11.94 10.50
CA SER A 201 -6.04 12.91 11.29
C SER A 201 -5.28 13.93 10.40
N LEU A 202 -4.78 13.49 9.25
CA LEU A 202 -4.14 14.34 8.24
C LEU A 202 -5.13 15.06 7.31
N LYS A 203 -6.44 14.91 7.52
CA LYS A 203 -7.51 15.53 6.71
C LYS A 203 -7.36 15.26 5.21
N ILE A 204 -6.89 14.07 4.85
CA ILE A 204 -6.70 13.69 3.44
C ILE A 204 -8.06 13.63 2.74
N GLY A 205 -8.08 14.04 1.47
CA GLY A 205 -9.30 14.20 0.67
C GLY A 205 -10.16 12.95 0.54
N LYS A 206 -11.44 13.17 0.18
CA LYS A 206 -12.49 12.13 0.09
C LYS A 206 -12.10 10.94 -0.81
N PHE A 207 -11.37 11.18 -1.89
CA PHE A 207 -10.93 10.13 -2.82
C PHE A 207 -10.13 9.01 -2.12
N CYS A 208 -9.14 9.37 -1.30
CA CYS A 208 -8.32 8.40 -0.58
C CYS A 208 -9.11 7.67 0.50
N ARG A 209 -9.99 8.38 1.21
CA ARG A 209 -10.89 7.74 2.19
C ARG A 209 -11.77 6.69 1.54
N ASN A 210 -12.37 7.01 0.38
CA ASN A 210 -13.15 6.05 -0.37
C ASN A 210 -12.33 4.82 -0.80
N ASN A 211 -11.06 4.99 -1.20
CA ASN A 211 -10.19 3.86 -1.55
C ASN A 211 -9.90 2.98 -0.32
N ILE A 212 -9.65 3.57 0.85
CA ILE A 212 -9.48 2.81 2.10
C ILE A 212 -10.77 2.07 2.47
N GLU A 213 -11.93 2.73 2.39
CA GLU A 213 -13.23 2.08 2.64
C GLU A 213 -13.47 0.90 1.68
N ARG A 214 -13.03 1.01 0.42
CA ARG A 214 -13.08 -0.08 -0.58
C ARG A 214 -12.14 -1.24 -0.26
N LEU A 215 -11.05 -1.00 0.45
CA LEU A 215 -10.16 -2.04 0.96
C LEU A 215 -10.70 -2.69 2.24
N ILE A 216 -11.36 -1.92 3.12
CA ILE A 216 -11.91 -2.40 4.40
C ILE A 216 -13.20 -3.21 4.18
N GLY A 217 -14.11 -2.75 3.32
CA GLY A 217 -15.40 -3.39 3.10
C GLY A 217 -15.29 -4.91 2.84
N PRO A 218 -14.46 -5.36 1.89
CA PRO A 218 -14.31 -6.78 1.57
C PRO A 218 -13.73 -7.65 2.70
N ILE A 219 -13.17 -7.08 3.77
CA ILE A 219 -12.58 -7.86 4.88
C ILE A 219 -13.36 -7.73 6.19
N LEU A 220 -14.54 -7.11 6.18
CA LEU A 220 -15.34 -6.89 7.41
C LEU A 220 -15.66 -8.18 8.17
N ASP A 221 -15.72 -9.33 7.50
CA ASP A 221 -15.93 -10.62 8.16
C ASP A 221 -14.73 -11.10 9.01
N GLN A 222 -13.62 -10.38 8.99
CA GLN A 222 -12.41 -10.60 9.80
C GLN A 222 -12.21 -9.52 10.86
N VAL A 223 -13.09 -8.52 10.90
CA VAL A 223 -12.96 -7.33 11.75
C VAL A 223 -13.66 -7.55 13.09
N THR A 224 -13.02 -7.12 14.18
CA THR A 224 -13.65 -7.03 15.52
C THR A 224 -14.28 -5.65 15.71
N ILE A 225 -15.24 -5.56 16.63
CA ILE A 225 -15.92 -4.30 16.96
C ILE A 225 -14.92 -3.17 17.29
N ASP A 226 -13.80 -3.47 17.97
CA ASP A 226 -12.80 -2.48 18.38
C ASP A 226 -12.25 -1.62 17.23
N TYR A 227 -12.19 -2.18 16.02
CA TYR A 227 -11.75 -1.46 14.83
C TYR A 227 -12.83 -0.53 14.27
N LEU A 228 -14.12 -0.85 14.46
CA LEU A 228 -15.24 -0.02 14.03
C LEU A 228 -15.51 1.15 14.96
N LEU A 229 -15.06 1.08 16.22
CA LEU A 229 -15.17 2.16 17.22
C LEU A 229 -14.21 3.31 16.92
N LEU A 230 -14.41 3.95 15.76
CA LEU A 230 -13.70 5.13 15.33
C LEU A 230 -14.40 6.37 15.88
N PRO A 231 -13.66 7.36 16.43
CA PRO A 231 -14.26 8.60 16.89
C PRO A 231 -15.01 9.31 15.77
N SER A 232 -16.15 9.88 16.12
CA SER A 232 -16.98 10.62 15.18
C SER A 232 -16.23 11.83 14.58
N PRO A 233 -16.51 12.20 13.31
CA PRO A 233 -15.92 13.39 12.70
C PRO A 233 -16.23 14.67 13.49
N ILE A 234 -15.33 15.65 13.40
CA ILE A 234 -15.50 16.96 14.05
C ILE A 234 -16.84 17.57 13.62
N GLY A 235 -17.68 17.92 14.59
CA GLY A 235 -18.99 18.54 14.36
C GLY A 235 -20.19 17.60 14.51
N LYS A 236 -19.95 16.31 14.73
CA LYS A 236 -20.97 15.36 15.21
C LYS A 236 -20.85 15.20 16.73
N GLU A 237 -21.98 15.05 17.40
CA GLU A 237 -22.04 14.98 18.87
C GLU A 237 -22.01 13.53 19.40
N HIS A 238 -22.42 12.56 18.59
CA HIS A 238 -22.32 11.14 18.92
C HIS A 238 -20.84 10.68 18.94
N ALA A 239 -20.53 9.66 19.73
CA ALA A 239 -19.15 9.25 20.03
C ALA A 239 -18.42 8.62 18.84
N TYR A 240 -19.14 7.83 18.03
CA TYR A 240 -18.53 6.97 16.99
C TYR A 240 -18.97 7.32 15.56
N ASP A 241 -18.11 7.10 14.56
CA ASP A 241 -18.40 7.36 13.14
C ASP A 241 -19.34 6.31 12.54
N VAL A 242 -20.64 6.46 12.82
CA VAL A 242 -21.73 5.61 12.29
C VAL A 242 -21.77 5.61 10.77
N GLU A 243 -21.57 6.78 10.14
CA GLU A 243 -21.60 6.91 8.69
C GLU A 243 -20.47 6.10 8.02
N PHE A 244 -19.27 6.05 8.62
CA PHE A 244 -18.19 5.19 8.15
C PHE A 244 -18.59 3.72 8.16
N VAL A 245 -19.20 3.24 9.25
CA VAL A 245 -19.65 1.85 9.38
C VAL A 245 -20.69 1.52 8.31
N LEU A 246 -21.69 2.39 8.11
CA LEU A 246 -22.69 2.23 7.05
C LEU A 246 -22.07 2.16 5.65
N ARG A 247 -21.05 3.00 5.37
CA ARG A 247 -20.34 3.00 4.08
C ARG A 247 -19.58 1.69 3.84
N VAL A 248 -18.80 1.20 4.81
CA VAL A 248 -18.05 -0.05 4.63
C VAL A 248 -18.97 -1.27 4.57
N MET A 249 -20.08 -1.26 5.32
CA MET A 249 -21.13 -2.29 5.24
C MET A 249 -21.74 -2.35 3.85
N LYS A 250 -22.09 -1.19 3.27
CA LYS A 250 -22.59 -1.13 1.89
C LYS A 250 -21.57 -1.69 0.88
N ILE A 251 -20.29 -1.40 1.06
CA ILE A 251 -19.22 -1.95 0.20
C ILE A 251 -19.14 -3.48 0.35
N PHE A 252 -19.19 -4.01 1.57
CA PHE A 252 -19.18 -5.45 1.81
C PHE A 252 -20.34 -6.16 1.10
N LEU A 253 -21.55 -5.61 1.22
CA LEU A 253 -22.77 -6.18 0.62
C LEU A 253 -22.74 -6.11 -0.92
N LEU A 254 -22.23 -5.02 -1.50
CA LEU A 254 -22.10 -4.86 -2.96
C LEU A 254 -20.94 -5.67 -3.57
N GLY A 255 -19.86 -5.87 -2.82
CA GLY A 255 -18.58 -6.42 -3.30
C GLY A 255 -18.46 -7.95 -3.30
N GLY A 256 -19.57 -8.69 -3.32
CA GLY A 256 -19.56 -10.16 -3.28
C GLY A 256 -19.80 -10.76 -1.90
N GLY A 257 -20.12 -9.94 -0.89
CA GLY A 257 -20.82 -10.35 0.33
C GLY A 257 -22.31 -10.59 0.08
N SER A 258 -22.71 -11.04 -1.12
CA SER A 258 -24.10 -11.37 -1.36
C SER A 258 -24.50 -12.48 -0.39
N PHE A 259 -25.71 -12.35 0.17
CA PHE A 259 -26.23 -13.23 1.21
C PHE A 259 -26.22 -14.72 0.80
N GLU A 260 -26.15 -15.00 -0.49
CA GLU A 260 -26.22 -16.32 -1.10
C GLU A 260 -24.84 -16.98 -1.32
N LEU A 261 -23.75 -16.22 -1.46
CA LEU A 261 -22.46 -16.77 -1.93
C LEU A 261 -21.49 -17.14 -0.79
N ASN A 262 -21.67 -16.59 0.43
CA ASN A 262 -20.81 -16.97 1.56
C ASN A 262 -21.42 -16.72 2.95
N LEU A 263 -22.40 -17.55 3.32
CA LEU A 263 -23.18 -17.44 4.57
C LEU A 263 -22.31 -17.29 5.83
N ASN A 264 -21.16 -17.97 5.91
CA ASN A 264 -20.27 -17.90 7.08
C ASN A 264 -19.65 -16.50 7.27
N ARG A 265 -19.31 -15.82 6.17
CA ARG A 265 -18.77 -14.47 6.20
C ARG A 265 -19.85 -13.49 6.65
N VAL A 266 -21.04 -13.60 6.06
CA VAL A 266 -22.22 -12.80 6.44
C VAL A 266 -22.52 -12.97 7.93
N LYS A 267 -22.57 -14.20 8.45
CA LYS A 267 -22.82 -14.45 9.87
C LYS A 267 -21.81 -13.76 10.80
N ARG A 268 -20.53 -13.69 10.40
CA ARG A 268 -19.51 -12.96 11.18
C ARG A 268 -19.78 -11.46 11.18
N VAL A 269 -20.13 -10.90 10.02
CA VAL A 269 -20.47 -9.48 9.89
C VAL A 269 -21.76 -9.13 10.65
N VAL A 270 -22.79 -9.98 10.59
CA VAL A 270 -24.04 -9.79 11.34
C VAL A 270 -23.76 -9.72 12.84
N ARG A 271 -23.02 -10.68 13.40
CA ARG A 271 -22.65 -10.65 14.81
C ARG A 271 -21.85 -9.41 15.20
N MET A 272 -20.91 -9.00 14.35
CA MET A 272 -20.13 -7.79 14.59
C MET A 272 -21.00 -6.52 14.53
N MET A 273 -21.98 -6.45 13.62
CA MET A 273 -22.91 -5.33 13.52
C MET A 273 -23.91 -5.29 14.68
N ASP A 274 -24.39 -6.44 15.14
CA ASP A 274 -25.29 -6.50 16.28
C ASP A 274 -24.58 -6.02 17.56
N LEU A 275 -23.29 -6.36 17.74
CA LEU A 275 -22.48 -5.80 18.83
C LEU A 275 -22.27 -4.29 18.67
N PHE A 276 -22.03 -3.81 17.45
CA PHE A 276 -21.89 -2.38 17.18
C PHE A 276 -23.18 -1.61 17.48
N LEU A 277 -24.35 -2.16 17.11
CA LEU A 277 -25.66 -1.59 17.42
C LEU A 277 -25.87 -1.41 18.93
N VAL A 278 -25.51 -2.42 19.73
CA VAL A 278 -25.60 -2.33 21.20
C VAL A 278 -24.65 -1.28 21.77
N GLU A 279 -23.46 -1.13 21.19
CA GLU A 279 -22.48 -0.14 21.65
C GLU A 279 -22.90 1.31 21.36
N VAL A 280 -23.55 1.56 20.22
CA VAL A 280 -23.97 2.93 19.83
C VAL A 280 -25.37 3.31 20.31
N ALA A 281 -26.21 2.34 20.68
CA ALA A 281 -27.59 2.58 21.09
C ALA A 281 -27.77 3.52 22.30
N PRO A 282 -26.92 3.49 23.35
CA PRO A 282 -27.03 4.40 24.50
C PRO A 282 -26.46 5.80 24.27
N ASP A 283 -26.20 6.19 23.01
CA ASP A 283 -25.69 7.52 22.70
C ASP A 283 -26.87 8.49 22.48
N PRO A 284 -27.10 9.48 23.36
CA PRO A 284 -28.25 10.37 23.27
C PRO A 284 -28.18 11.31 22.06
N HIS A 285 -27.02 11.41 21.41
CA HIS A 285 -26.82 12.23 20.22
C HIS A 285 -26.99 11.44 18.92
N LEU A 286 -27.15 10.12 18.98
CA LEU A 286 -27.40 9.28 17.81
C LEU A 286 -28.80 9.54 17.25
N GLN A 287 -28.87 10.05 16.03
CA GLN A 287 -30.15 10.45 15.44
C GLN A 287 -31.02 9.24 15.08
N PRO A 288 -32.37 9.34 15.19
CA PRO A 288 -33.26 8.23 14.86
C PRO A 288 -33.07 7.68 13.45
N CYS A 289 -32.79 8.55 12.47
CA CYS A 289 -32.50 8.13 11.10
C CYS A 289 -31.18 7.34 10.97
N GLU A 290 -30.15 7.70 11.73
CA GLU A 290 -28.86 7.00 11.72
C GLU A 290 -28.99 5.61 12.38
N PHE A 291 -29.73 5.54 13.49
CA PHE A 291 -30.03 4.26 14.15
C PHE A 291 -30.90 3.35 13.27
N GLU A 292 -31.94 3.89 12.63
CA GLU A 292 -32.77 3.16 11.67
C GLU A 292 -31.93 2.60 10.52
N GLU A 293 -31.05 3.42 9.92
CA GLU A 293 -30.16 2.96 8.85
C GLU A 293 -29.25 1.80 9.30
N LEU A 294 -28.73 1.85 10.53
CA LEU A 294 -27.91 0.76 11.09
C LEU A 294 -28.70 -0.53 11.29
N VAL A 295 -29.94 -0.44 11.78
CA VAL A 295 -30.82 -1.61 11.94
C VAL A 295 -31.14 -2.24 10.57
N MET A 296 -31.43 -1.40 9.59
CA MET A 296 -31.91 -1.80 8.26
C MET A 296 -30.81 -2.24 7.29
N VAL A 297 -29.53 -2.01 7.61
CA VAL A 297 -28.41 -2.37 6.73
C VAL A 297 -28.30 -3.89 6.48
N LEU A 298 -28.80 -4.70 7.42
CA LEU A 298 -28.83 -6.16 7.32
C LEU A 298 -30.28 -6.65 7.38
N PRO A 299 -30.71 -7.55 6.46
CA PRO A 299 -32.06 -8.12 6.49
C PRO A 299 -32.22 -9.09 7.66
N ASP A 300 -33.44 -9.21 8.18
CA ASP A 300 -33.73 -10.13 9.30
C ASP A 300 -33.47 -11.60 8.95
N SER A 301 -33.56 -11.96 7.67
CA SER A 301 -33.32 -13.33 7.19
C SER A 301 -31.90 -13.85 7.44
N VAL A 302 -30.92 -12.98 7.69
CA VAL A 302 -29.53 -13.38 7.96
C VAL A 302 -29.18 -13.43 9.44
N ARG A 303 -30.09 -13.00 10.31
CA ARG A 303 -29.94 -13.06 11.76
C ARG A 303 -30.41 -14.42 12.27
N GLU A 304 -29.53 -15.15 12.95
CA GLU A 304 -29.89 -16.41 13.63
C GLU A 304 -30.67 -16.14 14.92
N THR A 305 -30.32 -15.05 15.61
CA THR A 305 -30.97 -14.57 16.83
C THR A 305 -31.19 -13.07 16.73
N HIS A 306 -32.21 -12.57 17.42
CA HIS A 306 -32.56 -11.15 17.44
C HIS A 306 -32.28 -10.50 18.81
N ASP A 307 -31.68 -11.24 19.75
CA ASP A 307 -31.52 -10.81 21.14
C ASP A 307 -30.71 -9.51 21.26
N GLN A 308 -29.60 -9.42 20.53
CA GLN A 308 -28.75 -8.22 20.52
C GLN A 308 -29.43 -7.04 19.83
N LEU A 309 -30.19 -7.29 18.76
CA LEU A 309 -30.97 -6.26 18.09
C LEU A 309 -32.05 -5.69 19.02
N TYR A 310 -32.80 -6.56 19.70
CA TYR A 310 -33.81 -6.12 20.66
C TYR A 310 -33.20 -5.41 21.86
N LEU A 311 -32.02 -5.85 22.33
CA LEU A 311 -31.26 -5.14 23.37
C LEU A 311 -30.88 -3.72 22.92
N ALA A 312 -30.34 -3.57 21.71
CA ALA A 312 -29.99 -2.27 21.15
C ALA A 312 -31.23 -1.36 21.01
N MET A 313 -32.36 -1.90 20.52
CA MET A 313 -33.62 -1.14 20.43
C MET A 313 -34.15 -0.71 21.80
N ASP A 314 -34.12 -1.60 22.79
CA ASP A 314 -34.56 -1.31 24.15
C ASP A 314 -33.66 -0.24 24.81
N MET A 315 -32.34 -0.29 24.57
CA MET A 315 -31.41 0.77 25.01
C MET A 315 -31.71 2.10 24.34
N TYR A 316 -31.84 2.12 23.01
CA TYR A 316 -32.08 3.33 22.23
C TYR A 316 -33.41 4.03 22.58
N LEU A 317 -34.46 3.26 22.86
CA LEU A 317 -35.79 3.80 23.19
C LEU A 317 -35.96 4.22 24.66
N LYS A 318 -35.01 3.85 25.52
CA LYS A 318 -35.03 4.20 26.95
C LYS A 318 -34.41 5.56 27.26
N GLU A 319 -33.73 6.17 26.29
CA GLU A 319 -33.25 7.54 26.33
C GLU A 319 -34.26 8.53 25.74
#